data_AF-A0A929SRJ0-F1
#
_entry.id   AF-A0A929SRJ0-F1
#
_cell.length_a   1.000
_cell.length_b   1.000
_cell.length_c   1.000
_cell.angle_alpha   90.00
_cell.angle_beta   90.00
_cell.angle_gamma   90.00
#
_symmetry.space_group_name_H-M   'P 1'
#
loop_
_entity.id
_entity.type
_entity.pdbx_description
1 polymer ?
#
loop_
_entity_poly.entity_id
_entity_poly.type
_entity_poly.pdbx_seq_one_letter_code
_entity_poly.pdbx_strand_id
1 'polypeptide(L)'
;MRKKYYNDAFIGNEKITCSFTKYGELLRLYYPTPDYRQYFDFFHVGIKVNDSNIIYLHKDVNNSYNQYYEEDSNILHTEIYNSYFKLNVKQTDFTMIDDDVIVKRYAFTNNSDDVERVNFLVHSKMMSSFNNMAGGMLRNDVLFQYCHNYTVAIFSDEDITSSQMNNVNATINSGIIHDKDYISMSSDNAISYDLGNINPGDTRFFNLFICLKNEKNTRSGMMNLVQELKKVDIDIEYTKALNYWKNFLYAHDTLRLKNDGTEYMEKLINIYKRTILFIPFLVNEETAGISATLEVDEERDESGRYSYCWPRDAIMMYS
;
A
#
# COMPACT_ATOMS: atom_id res chain seq x y z
N MET A 1 -3.69 -4.73 20.30
CA MET A 1 -3.77 -4.36 18.88
C MET A 1 -3.54 -2.86 18.76
N ARG A 2 -2.86 -2.40 17.71
CA ARG A 2 -2.71 -0.96 17.43
C ARG A 2 -4.07 -0.46 16.94
N LYS A 3 -4.62 0.55 17.59
CA LYS A 3 -5.91 1.12 17.24
C LYS A 3 -5.78 1.90 15.92
N LYS A 4 -6.39 1.42 14.84
CA LYS A 4 -6.27 1.99 13.48
C LYS A 4 -7.47 2.90 13.16
N TYR A 5 -7.72 3.91 13.97
CA TYR A 5 -8.98 4.65 13.85
C TYR A 5 -9.11 5.47 12.57
N TYR A 6 -8.02 6.07 12.10
CA TYR A 6 -8.11 7.05 11.00
C TYR A 6 -7.47 6.52 9.72
N ASN A 7 -8.20 6.71 8.61
CA ASN A 7 -7.67 6.60 7.26
C ASN A 7 -7.37 8.03 6.78
N ASP A 8 -6.10 8.36 6.53
CA ASP A 8 -5.69 9.71 6.07
C ASP A 8 -5.70 9.81 4.53
N ALA A 9 -5.49 8.69 3.84
CA ALA A 9 -5.50 8.63 2.39
C ALA A 9 -6.02 7.30 1.86
N PHE A 10 -6.47 7.30 0.59
CA PHE A 10 -6.97 6.14 -0.14
C PHE A 10 -6.40 6.11 -1.55
N ILE A 11 -6.06 4.92 -2.01
CA ILE A 11 -5.78 4.63 -3.43
C ILE A 11 -6.53 3.36 -3.79
N GLY A 12 -6.70 3.09 -5.07
CA GLY A 12 -7.42 1.91 -5.50
C GLY A 12 -7.64 1.89 -6.99
N ASN A 13 -8.25 0.82 -7.48
CA ASN A 13 -8.85 0.72 -8.81
C ASN A 13 -10.28 0.17 -8.62
N GLU A 14 -10.88 -0.42 -9.66
CA GLU A 14 -12.23 -1.00 -9.58
C GLU A 14 -12.37 -2.06 -8.47
N LYS A 15 -11.31 -2.84 -8.22
CA LYS A 15 -11.37 -4.00 -7.30
C LYS A 15 -10.54 -3.86 -6.05
N ILE A 16 -9.52 -3.01 -6.08
CA ILE A 16 -8.62 -2.78 -4.97
C ILE A 16 -9.00 -1.46 -4.31
N THR A 17 -9.15 -1.48 -3.00
CA THR A 17 -9.20 -0.27 -2.19
C THR A 17 -8.20 -0.40 -1.05
N CYS A 18 -7.28 0.56 -0.97
CA CYS A 18 -6.26 0.62 0.07
C CYS A 18 -6.42 1.90 0.86
N SER A 19 -6.09 1.86 2.15
CA SER A 19 -6.01 3.06 2.98
C SER A 19 -4.66 3.20 3.66
N PHE A 20 -4.28 4.44 3.93
CA PHE A 20 -2.98 4.81 4.46
C PHE A 20 -3.08 5.75 5.66
N THR A 21 -2.06 5.71 6.51
CA THR A 21 -1.81 6.81 7.46
C THR A 21 -1.19 8.00 6.75
N LYS A 22 -1.21 9.17 7.41
CA LYS A 22 -0.46 10.37 7.01
C LYS A 22 1.07 10.19 6.97
N TYR A 23 1.56 9.03 7.43
CA TYR A 23 2.97 8.66 7.46
C TYR A 23 3.33 7.62 6.38
N GLY A 24 2.41 7.31 5.46
CA GLY A 24 2.64 6.38 4.35
C GLY A 24 2.54 4.89 4.71
N GLU A 25 2.04 4.56 5.91
CA GLU A 25 1.76 3.16 6.29
C GLU A 25 0.53 2.64 5.58
N LEU A 26 0.61 1.49 4.89
CA LEU A 26 -0.56 0.79 4.38
C LEU A 26 -1.34 0.18 5.56
N LEU A 27 -2.52 0.73 5.82
CA LEU A 27 -3.38 0.32 6.94
C LEU A 27 -4.29 -0.84 6.57
N ARG A 28 -4.96 -0.72 5.43
CA ARG A 28 -6.01 -1.62 4.98
C ARG A 28 -5.89 -1.88 3.50
N LEU A 29 -6.34 -3.07 3.13
CA LEU A 29 -6.43 -3.57 1.78
C LEU A 29 -7.75 -4.33 1.69
N TYR A 30 -8.61 -3.93 0.77
CA TYR A 30 -9.88 -4.55 0.42
C TYR A 30 -9.81 -5.02 -1.04
N TYR A 31 -10.35 -6.21 -1.28
CA TYR A 31 -10.35 -6.89 -2.58
C TYR A 31 -11.34 -8.06 -2.54
N PRO A 32 -12.11 -8.38 -3.59
CA PRO A 32 -12.21 -7.65 -4.85
C PRO A 32 -13.21 -6.49 -4.81
N THR A 33 -13.82 -6.22 -3.65
CA THR A 33 -14.80 -5.16 -3.50
C THR A 33 -14.55 -4.38 -2.20
N PRO A 34 -14.94 -3.10 -2.11
CA PRO A 34 -14.65 -2.26 -0.94
C PRO A 34 -15.41 -2.65 0.33
N ASP A 35 -16.54 -3.35 0.18
CA ASP A 35 -17.35 -3.94 1.25
C ASP A 35 -16.89 -5.35 1.66
N TYR A 36 -15.77 -5.83 1.09
CA TYR A 36 -15.20 -7.14 1.41
C TYR A 36 -14.33 -7.11 2.69
N ARG A 37 -13.74 -8.25 3.06
CA ARG A 37 -12.82 -8.32 4.20
C ARG A 37 -11.50 -7.61 3.93
N GLN A 38 -10.91 -7.11 5.02
CA GLN A 38 -9.52 -6.63 5.07
C GLN A 38 -8.53 -7.81 5.06
N TYR A 39 -7.41 -7.64 4.36
CA TYR A 39 -6.40 -8.70 4.21
C TYR A 39 -5.27 -8.60 5.25
N PHE A 40 -4.68 -7.43 5.49
CA PHE A 40 -3.55 -7.28 6.40
C PHE A 40 -3.98 -6.92 7.84
N ASP A 41 -3.42 -7.63 8.83
CA ASP A 41 -3.36 -7.16 10.22
C ASP A 41 -2.37 -5.98 10.29
N PHE A 42 -1.20 -6.10 9.65
CA PHE A 42 -0.33 -4.97 9.36
C PHE A 42 0.52 -5.20 8.11
N PHE A 43 0.94 -4.10 7.48
CA PHE A 43 1.93 -4.10 6.41
C PHE A 43 2.94 -3.00 6.68
N HIS A 44 4.09 -3.37 7.23
CA HIS A 44 5.14 -2.43 7.58
C HIS A 44 6.29 -2.52 6.60
N VAL A 45 6.79 -1.36 6.24
CA VAL A 45 8.03 -1.19 5.48
C VAL A 45 9.03 -0.45 6.35
N GLY A 46 10.27 -0.91 6.31
CA GLY A 46 11.40 -0.25 6.96
C GLY A 46 12.68 -0.41 6.16
N ILE A 47 13.69 0.32 6.58
CA ILE A 47 15.04 0.22 6.05
C ILE A 47 16.03 -0.02 7.19
N LYS A 48 17.11 -0.75 6.89
CA LYS A 48 18.31 -0.79 7.71
C LYS A 48 19.37 0.01 6.98
N VAL A 49 20.00 0.95 7.67
CA VAL A 49 21.06 1.80 7.11
C VAL A 49 22.36 1.47 7.84
N ASN A 50 23.37 0.99 7.12
CA ASN A 50 24.62 0.50 7.68
C ASN A 50 24.35 -0.53 8.80
N ASP A 51 24.90 -0.28 10.00
CA ASP A 51 24.75 -1.15 11.17
C ASP A 51 23.55 -0.80 12.05
N SER A 52 22.64 0.07 11.60
CA SER A 52 21.45 0.47 12.39
C SER A 52 20.51 -0.69 12.69
N ASN A 53 19.65 -0.54 13.69
CA ASN A 53 18.41 -1.31 13.76
C ASN A 53 17.47 -0.91 12.61
N ILE A 54 16.38 -1.67 12.40
CA ILE A 54 15.38 -1.28 11.41
C ILE A 54 14.77 0.09 11.76
N ILE A 55 14.65 0.92 10.74
CA ILE A 55 13.96 2.20 10.78
C ILE A 55 12.67 2.00 10.01
N TYR A 56 11.55 1.91 10.72
CA TYR A 56 10.25 1.84 10.07
C TYR A 56 9.94 3.18 9.42
N LEU A 57 9.67 3.17 8.11
CA LEU A 57 9.46 4.41 7.35
C LEU A 57 8.32 5.24 7.95
N HIS A 58 7.23 4.59 8.35
CA HIS A 58 6.05 5.21 8.94
C HIS A 58 6.17 5.56 10.43
N LYS A 59 7.25 5.14 11.11
CA LYS A 59 7.36 5.23 12.57
C LYS A 59 8.81 5.23 13.03
N ASP A 60 9.44 6.40 12.93
CA ASP A 60 10.71 6.70 13.58
C ASP A 60 10.69 8.13 14.13
N VAL A 61 11.43 8.37 15.22
CA VAL A 61 11.53 9.68 15.88
C VAL A 61 12.29 10.70 15.03
N ASN A 62 13.20 10.24 14.17
CA ASN A 62 14.03 11.09 13.31
C ASN A 62 13.35 11.38 11.96
N ASN A 63 12.19 10.79 11.68
CA ASN A 63 11.46 10.98 10.44
C ASN A 63 10.51 12.19 10.52
N SER A 64 10.57 13.06 9.52
CA SER A 64 9.51 14.02 9.20
C SER A 64 8.76 13.59 7.94
N TYR A 65 7.50 14.02 7.80
CA TYR A 65 6.57 13.49 6.80
C TYR A 65 5.83 14.62 6.08
N ASN A 66 5.65 14.45 4.78
CA ASN A 66 4.74 15.26 3.96
C ASN A 66 4.00 14.34 2.99
N GLN A 67 2.68 14.24 3.12
CA GLN A 67 1.85 13.38 2.28
C GLN A 67 0.89 14.21 1.44
N TYR A 68 0.81 13.89 0.15
CA TYR A 68 -0.03 14.58 -0.81
C TYR A 68 -0.38 13.65 -1.98
N TYR A 69 -1.47 13.95 -2.69
CA TYR A 69 -1.78 13.28 -3.94
C TYR A 69 -1.10 13.99 -5.10
N GLU A 70 -0.68 13.24 -6.12
CA GLU A 70 -0.40 13.79 -7.44
C GLU A 70 -1.66 14.50 -7.96
N GLU A 71 -1.47 15.65 -8.58
CA GLU A 71 -2.58 16.56 -8.93
C GLU A 71 -3.65 15.84 -9.76
N ASP A 72 -4.91 16.04 -9.38
CA ASP A 72 -6.09 15.51 -10.07
C ASP A 72 -6.08 13.98 -10.24
N SER A 73 -5.51 13.26 -9.27
CA SER A 73 -5.42 11.79 -9.32
C SER A 73 -5.60 11.10 -7.96
N ASN A 74 -5.61 9.76 -7.96
CA ASN A 74 -5.52 8.90 -6.76
C ASN A 74 -4.12 8.26 -6.60
N ILE A 75 -3.07 8.90 -7.12
CA ILE A 75 -1.69 8.50 -6.86
C ILE A 75 -1.20 9.25 -5.61
N LEU A 76 -0.71 8.51 -4.62
CA LEU A 76 -0.31 9.05 -3.33
C LEU A 76 1.21 9.17 -3.24
N HIS A 77 1.70 10.34 -2.83
CA HIS A 77 3.10 10.55 -2.48
C HIS A 77 3.24 10.74 -0.96
N THR A 78 4.25 10.10 -0.39
CA THR A 78 4.71 10.38 0.98
C THR A 78 6.20 10.66 0.95
N GLU A 79 6.59 11.89 1.24
CA GLU A 79 7.97 12.29 1.44
C GLU A 79 8.35 12.09 2.89
N ILE A 80 9.43 11.36 3.11
CA ILE A 80 9.94 11.00 4.43
C ILE A 80 11.40 11.46 4.49
N TYR A 81 11.73 12.34 5.42
CA TYR A 81 13.11 12.74 5.65
C TYR A 81 13.59 12.21 6.99
N ASN A 82 14.61 11.35 6.97
CA ASN A 82 15.29 10.90 8.17
C ASN A 82 16.46 11.83 8.48
N SER A 83 16.35 12.58 9.58
CA SER A 83 17.33 13.58 10.00
C SER A 83 18.65 13.00 10.54
N TYR A 84 18.67 11.74 10.97
CA TYR A 84 19.88 11.09 11.49
C TYR A 84 20.80 10.65 10.35
N PHE A 85 20.26 9.92 9.37
CA PHE A 85 21.01 9.47 8.18
C PHE A 85 21.02 10.50 7.05
N LYS A 86 20.35 11.64 7.22
CA LYS A 86 20.12 12.64 6.16
C LYS A 86 19.61 11.98 4.86
N LEU A 87 18.69 11.02 5.00
CA LEU A 87 18.16 10.24 3.88
C LEU A 87 16.74 10.72 3.55
N ASN A 88 16.52 11.12 2.30
CA ASN A 88 15.19 11.41 1.78
C ASN A 88 14.61 10.16 1.13
N VAL A 89 13.37 9.82 1.47
CA VAL A 89 12.60 8.74 0.85
C VAL A 89 11.35 9.34 0.25
N LYS A 90 11.20 9.26 -1.08
CA LYS A 90 9.93 9.54 -1.76
C LYS A 90 9.22 8.22 -2.02
N GLN A 91 8.18 7.94 -1.24
CA GLN A 91 7.26 6.83 -1.46
C GLN A 91 6.14 7.30 -2.41
N THR A 92 5.86 6.52 -3.45
CA THR A 92 4.75 6.76 -4.40
C THR A 92 3.92 5.50 -4.52
N ASP A 93 2.65 5.58 -4.13
CA ASP A 93 1.72 4.46 -4.09
C ASP A 93 0.58 4.67 -5.08
N PHE A 94 0.34 3.66 -5.91
CA PHE A 94 -0.78 3.62 -6.84
C PHE A 94 -1.18 2.18 -7.13
N THR A 95 -2.31 1.99 -7.79
CA THR A 95 -2.74 0.71 -8.35
C THR A 95 -2.60 0.74 -9.86
N MET A 96 -2.27 -0.40 -10.45
CA MET A 96 -2.40 -0.58 -11.88
C MET A 96 -3.88 -0.52 -12.28
N ILE A 97 -4.15 -0.03 -13.49
CA ILE A 97 -5.52 0.09 -14.01
C ILE A 97 -5.96 -1.20 -14.67
N ASP A 98 -5.05 -1.86 -15.39
CA ASP A 98 -5.33 -3.07 -16.16
C ASP A 98 -5.29 -4.36 -15.31
N ASP A 99 -4.65 -4.29 -14.13
CA ASP A 99 -4.40 -5.44 -13.26
C ASP A 99 -4.66 -5.13 -11.77
N ASP A 100 -5.01 -6.18 -11.02
CA ASP A 100 -5.24 -6.14 -9.57
C ASP A 100 -3.90 -6.12 -8.79
N VAL A 101 -3.14 -5.03 -8.99
CA VAL A 101 -1.79 -4.86 -8.45
C VAL A 101 -1.64 -3.49 -7.80
N ILE A 102 -1.10 -3.48 -6.58
CA ILE A 102 -0.63 -2.27 -5.91
C ILE A 102 0.86 -2.15 -6.15
N VAL A 103 1.30 -0.96 -6.56
CA VAL A 103 2.70 -0.60 -6.75
C VAL A 103 3.09 0.42 -5.68
N LYS A 104 4.14 0.09 -4.93
CA LYS A 104 4.81 1.01 -4.01
C LYS A 104 6.21 1.29 -4.54
N ARG A 105 6.43 2.49 -5.05
CA ARG A 105 7.74 2.94 -5.56
C ARG A 105 8.46 3.74 -4.49
N TYR A 106 9.76 3.56 -4.40
CA TYR A 106 10.61 4.27 -3.46
C TYR A 106 11.79 4.89 -4.19
N ALA A 107 12.07 6.16 -3.93
CA ALA A 107 13.31 6.82 -4.31
C ALA A 107 14.05 7.24 -3.04
N PHE A 108 15.23 6.65 -2.82
CA PHE A 108 16.10 6.91 -1.68
C PHE A 108 17.24 7.84 -2.12
N THR A 109 17.21 9.09 -1.69
CA THR A 109 18.24 10.09 -1.98
C THR A 109 19.11 10.30 -0.76
N ASN A 110 20.40 10.01 -0.90
CA ASN A 110 21.38 10.23 0.16
C ASN A 110 21.83 11.69 0.18
N ASN A 111 21.42 12.45 1.21
CA ASN A 111 21.86 13.82 1.44
C ASN A 111 22.92 13.92 2.55
N SER A 112 23.49 12.78 2.96
CA SER A 112 24.61 12.71 3.88
C SER A 112 25.94 12.95 3.16
N ASP A 113 27.00 13.12 3.95
CA ASP A 113 28.36 13.30 3.44
C ASP A 113 29.09 11.94 3.28
N ASP A 114 28.46 10.84 3.72
CA ASP A 114 28.99 9.48 3.76
C ASP A 114 28.25 8.57 2.77
N VAL A 115 28.85 7.43 2.44
CA VAL A 115 28.17 6.38 1.65
C VAL A 115 27.25 5.58 2.57
N GLU A 116 25.96 5.52 2.23
CA GLU A 116 24.96 4.81 3.02
C GLU A 116 24.63 3.45 2.38
N ARG A 117 24.82 2.35 3.12
CA ARG A 117 24.38 1.02 2.71
C ARG A 117 22.95 0.78 3.17
N VAL A 118 22.02 0.51 2.25
CA VAL A 118 20.60 0.41 2.57
C VAL A 118 20.06 -0.99 2.26
N ASN A 119 19.41 -1.60 3.24
CA ASN A 119 18.58 -2.78 3.07
C ASN A 119 17.12 -2.40 3.27
N PHE A 120 16.25 -2.82 2.36
CA PHE A 120 14.82 -2.63 2.45
C PHE A 120 14.16 -3.86 3.04
N LEU A 121 13.20 -3.68 3.95
CA LEU A 121 12.49 -4.76 4.62
C LEU A 121 10.99 -4.57 4.52
N VAL A 122 10.29 -5.66 4.20
CA VAL A 122 8.84 -5.78 4.33
C VAL A 122 8.55 -6.72 5.49
N HIS A 123 7.69 -6.29 6.40
CA HIS A 123 7.18 -7.07 7.52
C HIS A 123 5.66 -7.02 7.45
N SER A 124 5.05 -8.14 7.03
CA SER A 124 3.62 -8.21 6.77
C SER A 124 2.97 -9.33 7.55
N LYS A 125 1.83 -9.01 8.15
CA LYS A 125 1.00 -9.98 8.85
C LYS A 125 -0.40 -10.02 8.26
N MET A 126 -0.83 -11.18 7.79
CA MET A 126 -2.18 -11.39 7.29
C MET A 126 -3.18 -11.58 8.42
N MET A 127 -4.41 -11.10 8.19
CA MET A 127 -5.57 -11.41 9.02
C MET A 127 -5.79 -12.92 9.06
N SER A 128 -5.78 -13.47 10.26
CA SER A 128 -5.83 -14.90 10.52
C SER A 128 -6.82 -15.16 11.66
N SER A 129 -7.65 -16.19 11.53
CA SER A 129 -8.62 -16.59 12.56
C SER A 129 -8.63 -18.11 12.72
N PHE A 130 -9.27 -18.60 13.79
CA PHE A 130 -9.36 -20.03 14.08
C PHE A 130 -9.92 -20.84 12.89
N ASN A 131 -10.91 -20.29 12.19
CA ASN A 131 -11.55 -20.95 11.04
C ASN A 131 -10.94 -20.57 9.68
N ASN A 132 -9.97 -19.65 9.65
CA ASN A 132 -9.31 -19.22 8.43
C ASN A 132 -7.88 -18.78 8.74
N MET A 133 -7.03 -19.76 9.03
CA MET A 133 -5.62 -19.52 9.32
C MET A 133 -4.89 -19.09 8.04
N ALA A 134 -4.08 -18.03 8.15
CA ALA A 134 -3.17 -17.62 7.10
C ALA A 134 -1.77 -18.21 7.32
N GLY A 135 -1.11 -18.57 6.22
CA GLY A 135 0.27 -19.06 6.19
C GLY A 135 1.12 -18.27 5.18
N GLY A 136 2.43 -18.54 5.19
CA GLY A 136 3.41 -17.88 4.34
C GLY A 136 4.26 -18.88 3.57
N MET A 137 4.69 -18.51 2.36
CA MET A 137 5.60 -19.31 1.54
C MET A 137 6.45 -18.40 0.66
N LEU A 138 7.76 -18.55 0.75
CA LEU A 138 8.72 -17.96 -0.17
C LEU A 138 8.94 -18.91 -1.36
N ARG A 139 8.76 -18.43 -2.59
CA ARG A 139 9.10 -19.19 -3.79
C ARG A 139 9.37 -18.27 -4.98
N ASN A 140 10.48 -18.51 -5.68
CA ASN A 140 10.89 -17.75 -6.88
C ASN A 140 10.95 -16.22 -6.63
N ASP A 141 11.54 -15.81 -5.51
CA ASP A 141 11.66 -14.40 -5.12
C ASP A 141 10.30 -13.68 -5.00
N VAL A 142 9.35 -14.39 -4.40
CA VAL A 142 8.01 -13.92 -4.08
C VAL A 142 7.60 -14.46 -2.73
N LEU A 143 7.13 -13.59 -1.85
CA LEU A 143 6.43 -13.97 -0.63
C LEU A 143 4.95 -14.14 -0.95
N PHE A 144 4.46 -15.37 -0.85
CA PHE A 144 3.05 -15.68 -0.89
C PHE A 144 2.50 -15.76 0.53
N GLN A 145 1.50 -14.95 0.85
CA GLN A 145 0.70 -15.13 2.06
C GLN A 145 -0.72 -15.52 1.67
N TYR A 146 -1.21 -16.64 2.22
CA TYR A 146 -2.44 -17.27 1.75
C TYR A 146 -3.29 -17.79 2.90
N CYS A 147 -4.59 -17.85 2.68
CA CYS A 147 -5.55 -18.60 3.51
C CYS A 147 -6.44 -19.44 2.58
N HIS A 148 -7.56 -20.01 3.04
CA HIS A 148 -8.43 -20.80 2.16
C HIS A 148 -8.79 -20.00 0.90
N ASN A 149 -9.38 -18.81 1.06
CA ASN A 149 -10.06 -18.14 -0.05
C ASN A 149 -9.26 -17.06 -0.80
N TYR A 150 -7.96 -16.92 -0.55
CA TYR A 150 -7.14 -15.95 -1.29
C TYR A 150 -5.65 -16.28 -1.24
N THR A 151 -4.92 -15.68 -2.17
CA THR A 151 -3.46 -15.52 -2.05
C THR A 151 -3.05 -14.10 -2.36
N VAL A 152 -2.15 -13.56 -1.54
CA VAL A 152 -1.45 -12.30 -1.76
C VAL A 152 -0.01 -12.62 -2.11
N ALA A 153 0.49 -12.07 -3.21
CA ALA A 153 1.87 -12.16 -3.64
C ALA A 153 2.56 -10.81 -3.39
N ILE A 154 3.67 -10.81 -2.65
CA ILE A 154 4.48 -9.63 -2.33
C ILE A 154 5.88 -9.86 -2.90
N PHE A 155 6.34 -8.99 -3.79
CA PHE A 155 7.61 -9.15 -4.50
C PHE A 155 8.14 -7.84 -5.05
N SER A 156 9.36 -7.86 -5.56
CA SER A 156 10.01 -6.79 -6.31
C SER A 156 10.44 -7.30 -7.70
N ASP A 157 10.79 -6.37 -8.57
CA ASP A 157 11.60 -6.60 -9.77
C ASP A 157 13.06 -7.01 -9.43
N GLU A 158 13.44 -6.93 -8.16
CA GLU A 158 14.72 -7.40 -7.61
C GLU A 158 14.59 -8.72 -6.81
N ASP A 159 15.73 -9.37 -6.55
CA ASP A 159 15.80 -10.64 -5.83
C ASP A 159 15.73 -10.47 -4.31
N ILE A 160 15.05 -11.40 -3.64
CA ILE A 160 14.93 -11.39 -2.17
C ILE A 160 16.26 -11.83 -1.57
N THR A 161 16.86 -10.99 -0.73
CA THR A 161 18.16 -11.28 -0.10
C THR A 161 18.03 -12.18 1.12
N SER A 162 17.00 -11.96 1.94
CA SER A 162 16.70 -12.85 3.05
C SER A 162 15.22 -12.81 3.41
N SER A 163 14.77 -13.82 4.16
CA SER A 163 13.38 -13.93 4.57
C SER A 163 13.27 -14.54 5.95
N GLN A 164 12.13 -14.30 6.60
CA GLN A 164 11.75 -14.94 7.85
C GLN A 164 10.29 -15.38 7.78
N MET A 165 10.03 -16.67 7.84
CA MET A 165 8.69 -17.21 7.66
C MET A 165 7.97 -17.43 9.00
N ASN A 166 8.68 -17.47 10.13
CA ASN A 166 8.07 -17.54 11.46
C ASN A 166 8.86 -16.72 12.50
N ASN A 167 8.26 -16.46 13.66
CA ASN A 167 8.91 -15.79 14.78
C ASN A 167 9.64 -14.47 14.41
N VAL A 168 9.05 -13.71 13.48
CA VAL A 168 9.64 -12.48 12.90
C VAL A 168 9.99 -11.44 13.96
N ASN A 169 9.18 -11.34 15.02
CA ASN A 169 9.42 -10.43 16.14
C ASN A 169 10.76 -10.63 16.85
N ALA A 170 11.37 -11.82 16.77
CA ALA A 170 12.67 -12.09 17.38
C ALA A 170 13.84 -11.45 16.61
N THR A 171 13.70 -11.20 15.31
CA THR A 171 14.81 -10.78 14.43
C THR A 171 14.58 -9.43 13.77
N ILE A 172 13.33 -9.07 13.45
CA ILE A 172 13.01 -7.90 12.62
C ILE A 172 13.57 -6.58 13.13
N ASN A 173 13.62 -6.39 14.45
CA ASN A 173 14.12 -5.14 15.06
C ASN A 173 15.60 -4.88 14.73
N SER A 174 16.41 -5.94 14.55
CA SER A 174 17.81 -5.80 14.16
C SER A 174 18.00 -5.41 12.68
N GLY A 175 16.95 -5.54 11.87
CA GLY A 175 17.01 -5.43 10.41
C GLY A 175 17.75 -6.61 9.75
N ILE A 176 18.15 -7.63 10.51
CA ILE A 176 18.81 -8.84 10.01
C ILE A 176 17.87 -10.01 10.26
N ILE A 177 17.25 -10.49 9.18
CA ILE A 177 16.27 -11.59 9.22
C ILE A 177 16.82 -12.81 8.49
N HIS A 178 16.56 -14.01 9.01
CA HIS A 178 16.97 -15.25 8.36
C HIS A 178 16.16 -16.44 8.92
N ASP A 179 15.60 -17.22 8.00
CA ASP A 179 14.94 -18.47 8.31
C ASP A 179 15.40 -19.54 7.32
N LYS A 180 15.46 -20.78 7.78
CA LYS A 180 15.74 -21.94 6.92
C LYS A 180 14.47 -22.41 6.22
N ASP A 181 13.32 -22.13 6.82
CA ASP A 181 12.03 -22.49 6.28
C ASP A 181 11.65 -21.53 5.15
N TYR A 182 11.19 -22.10 4.03
CA TYR A 182 10.60 -21.35 2.92
C TYR A 182 9.06 -21.39 2.96
N ILE A 183 8.47 -22.10 3.94
CA ILE A 183 7.02 -22.23 4.11
C ILE A 183 6.71 -22.30 5.60
N SER A 184 5.64 -21.66 6.04
CA SER A 184 5.19 -21.69 7.42
C SER A 184 3.67 -21.61 7.54
N MET A 185 3.16 -22.10 8.67
CA MET A 185 1.77 -21.88 9.10
C MET A 185 1.62 -20.57 9.89
N SER A 186 2.53 -19.62 9.68
CA SER A 186 2.51 -18.30 10.31
C SER A 186 1.95 -17.27 9.34
N SER A 187 1.06 -16.42 9.84
CA SER A 187 0.58 -15.27 9.08
C SER A 187 1.52 -14.08 9.13
N ASP A 188 2.54 -14.12 10.00
CA ASP A 188 3.55 -13.10 10.25
C ASP A 188 4.86 -13.50 9.54
N ASN A 189 5.24 -12.75 8.50
CA ASN A 189 6.40 -13.02 7.66
C ASN A 189 7.18 -11.72 7.37
N ALA A 190 8.47 -11.87 7.05
CA ALA A 190 9.29 -10.76 6.55
C ALA A 190 10.19 -11.19 5.39
N ILE A 191 10.50 -10.24 4.52
CA ILE A 191 11.44 -10.36 3.41
C ILE A 191 12.32 -9.11 3.32
N SER A 192 13.54 -9.26 2.84
CA SER A 192 14.51 -8.18 2.69
C SER A 192 15.11 -8.12 1.29
N TYR A 193 15.55 -6.93 0.91
CA TYR A 193 16.23 -6.64 -0.35
C TYR A 193 17.48 -5.79 -0.05
N ASP A 194 18.62 -6.16 -0.63
CA ASP A 194 19.84 -5.36 -0.58
C ASP A 194 19.83 -4.30 -1.68
N LEU A 195 19.60 -3.04 -1.30
CA LEU A 195 19.61 -1.94 -2.25
C LEU A 195 21.04 -1.45 -2.56
N GLY A 196 22.04 -1.95 -1.83
CA GLY A 196 23.45 -1.63 -2.00
C GLY A 196 23.84 -0.30 -1.35
N ASN A 197 24.90 0.28 -1.90
CA ASN A 197 25.46 1.54 -1.42
C ASN A 197 24.88 2.71 -2.23
N ILE A 198 24.48 3.77 -1.54
CA ILE A 198 24.01 5.04 -2.12
C ILE A 198 25.07 6.10 -1.79
N ASN A 199 25.77 6.63 -2.80
CA ASN A 199 26.77 7.67 -2.56
C ASN A 199 26.10 9.01 -2.21
N PRO A 200 26.82 9.96 -1.59
CA PRO A 200 26.35 11.32 -1.39
C PRO A 200 25.80 11.95 -2.68
N GLY A 201 24.56 12.42 -2.63
CA GLY A 201 23.85 13.04 -3.75
C GLY A 201 23.18 12.06 -4.72
N ASP A 202 23.44 10.75 -4.62
CA ASP A 202 22.82 9.75 -5.49
C ASP A 202 21.40 9.39 -5.02
N THR A 203 20.58 8.98 -5.98
CA THR A 203 19.24 8.43 -5.75
C THR A 203 19.17 6.97 -6.20
N ARG A 204 18.71 6.09 -5.31
CA ARG A 204 18.41 4.68 -5.60
C ARG A 204 16.89 4.46 -5.65
N PHE A 205 16.40 3.87 -6.73
CA PHE A 205 14.99 3.53 -6.90
C PHE A 205 14.70 2.09 -6.46
N PHE A 206 13.49 1.78 -6.01
CA PHE A 206 13.06 0.42 -5.69
C PHE A 206 11.54 0.29 -5.88
N ASN A 207 11.08 -0.81 -6.46
CA ASN A 207 9.66 -1.07 -6.67
C ASN A 207 9.21 -2.31 -5.88
N LEU A 208 8.07 -2.19 -5.20
CA LEU A 208 7.41 -3.29 -4.51
C LEU A 208 6.00 -3.46 -5.06
N PHE A 209 5.64 -4.72 -5.32
CA PHE A 209 4.36 -5.13 -5.87
C PHE A 209 3.59 -5.94 -4.84
N ILE A 210 2.29 -5.67 -4.73
CA ILE A 210 1.34 -6.49 -3.98
C ILE A 210 0.24 -6.88 -4.96
N CYS A 211 0.17 -8.18 -5.30
CA CYS A 211 -0.84 -8.73 -6.19
C CYS A 211 -1.83 -9.60 -5.41
N LEU A 212 -3.12 -9.44 -5.70
CA LEU A 212 -4.18 -10.23 -5.08
C LEU A 212 -4.85 -11.11 -6.12
N LYS A 213 -5.14 -12.36 -5.76
CA LYS A 213 -5.88 -13.27 -6.62
C LYS A 213 -6.88 -14.12 -5.82
N ASN A 214 -8.13 -14.15 -6.29
CA ASN A 214 -9.19 -14.99 -5.75
C ASN A 214 -9.05 -16.46 -6.24
N GLU A 215 -9.57 -17.43 -5.49
CA GLU A 215 -9.50 -18.90 -5.68
C GLU A 215 -9.85 -19.40 -7.08
N LYS A 216 -10.70 -18.69 -7.83
CA LYS A 216 -11.04 -19.07 -9.22
C LYS A 216 -9.80 -19.11 -10.14
N ASN A 217 -8.68 -18.57 -9.68
CA ASN A 217 -7.45 -18.52 -10.44
C ASN A 217 -6.50 -19.65 -10.08
N THR A 218 -5.94 -20.28 -11.10
CA THR A 218 -4.91 -21.29 -10.92
C THR A 218 -3.63 -20.67 -10.34
N ARG A 219 -2.95 -21.41 -9.47
CA ARG A 219 -1.63 -21.03 -8.93
C ARG A 219 -0.64 -20.68 -10.05
N SER A 220 -0.67 -21.41 -11.17
CA SER A 220 0.13 -21.11 -12.36
C SER A 220 -0.19 -19.73 -12.95
N GLY A 221 -1.46 -19.33 -12.98
CA GLY A 221 -1.86 -18.01 -13.47
C GLY A 221 -1.38 -16.87 -12.57
N MET A 222 -1.22 -17.07 -11.27
CA MET A 222 -0.60 -16.05 -10.40
C MET A 222 0.92 -15.99 -10.62
N MET A 223 1.59 -17.15 -10.74
CA MET A 223 3.02 -17.17 -11.03
C MET A 223 3.37 -16.50 -12.35
N ASN A 224 2.60 -16.74 -13.41
CA ASN A 224 2.83 -16.13 -14.72
C ASN A 224 2.69 -14.59 -14.64
N LEU A 225 1.62 -14.11 -14.02
CA LEU A 225 1.41 -12.67 -13.79
C LEU A 225 2.59 -12.05 -13.04
N VAL A 226 3.08 -12.69 -11.98
CA VAL A 226 4.25 -12.19 -11.25
C VAL A 226 5.50 -12.12 -12.14
N GLN A 227 5.73 -13.12 -12.98
CA GLN A 227 6.89 -13.11 -13.90
C GLN A 227 6.78 -12.04 -14.99
N GLU A 228 5.57 -11.69 -15.40
CA GLU A 228 5.31 -10.56 -16.32
C GLU A 228 5.53 -9.22 -15.61
N LEU A 229 4.98 -9.07 -14.39
CA LEU A 229 5.10 -7.86 -13.58
C LEU A 229 6.54 -7.55 -13.19
N LYS A 230 7.41 -8.55 -12.98
CA LYS A 230 8.84 -8.33 -12.74
C LYS A 230 9.58 -7.65 -13.93
N LYS A 231 8.96 -7.59 -15.11
CA LYS A 231 9.55 -7.02 -16.34
C LYS A 231 8.80 -5.79 -16.84
N VAL A 232 7.74 -5.38 -16.14
CA VAL A 232 6.89 -4.29 -16.59
C VAL A 232 7.61 -2.95 -16.42
N ASP A 233 7.37 -2.03 -17.36
CA ASP A 233 7.84 -0.66 -17.24
C ASP A 233 6.89 0.11 -16.32
N ILE A 234 7.39 0.43 -15.13
CA ILE A 234 6.60 1.08 -14.08
C ILE A 234 6.28 2.54 -14.40
N ASP A 235 7.08 3.20 -15.22
CA ASP A 235 6.78 4.57 -15.64
C ASP A 235 5.62 4.60 -16.64
N ILE A 236 5.49 3.56 -17.47
CA ILE A 236 4.31 3.38 -18.33
C ILE A 236 3.06 3.13 -17.47
N GLU A 237 3.12 2.22 -16.50
CA GLU A 237 1.97 1.92 -15.63
C GLU A 237 1.57 3.10 -14.74
N TYR A 238 2.56 3.88 -14.26
CA TYR A 238 2.31 5.14 -13.57
C TYR A 238 1.55 6.14 -14.45
N THR A 239 2.02 6.31 -15.70
CA THR A 239 1.41 7.25 -16.65
C THR A 239 -0.02 6.84 -17.00
N LYS A 240 -0.27 5.53 -17.18
CA LYS A 240 -1.64 5.00 -17.38
C LYS A 240 -2.54 5.34 -16.19
N ALA A 241 -2.10 5.05 -14.96
CA ALA A 241 -2.88 5.32 -13.75
C ALA A 241 -3.18 6.83 -13.61
N LEU A 242 -2.18 7.69 -13.84
CA LEU A 242 -2.34 9.14 -13.79
C LEU A 242 -3.36 9.63 -14.81
N ASN A 243 -3.24 9.19 -16.06
CA ASN A 243 -4.16 9.57 -17.13
C ASN A 243 -5.58 9.06 -16.88
N TYR A 244 -5.73 7.83 -16.39
CA TYR A 244 -7.02 7.27 -16.01
C TYR A 244 -7.73 8.17 -14.99
N TRP A 245 -7.06 8.52 -13.89
CA TRP A 245 -7.69 9.33 -12.85
C TRP A 245 -7.97 10.77 -13.28
N LYS A 246 -7.07 11.39 -14.07
CA LYS A 246 -7.32 12.72 -14.65
C LYS A 246 -8.53 12.72 -15.57
N ASN A 247 -8.65 11.71 -16.43
CA ASN A 247 -9.80 11.54 -17.32
C ASN A 247 -11.08 11.26 -16.52
N PHE A 248 -11.00 10.43 -15.48
CA PHE A 248 -12.11 10.17 -14.57
C PHE A 248 -12.60 11.47 -13.91
N LEU A 249 -11.70 12.25 -13.31
CA LEU A 249 -12.06 13.52 -12.70
C LEU A 249 -12.66 14.48 -13.74
N TYR A 250 -12.03 14.63 -14.91
CA TYR A 250 -12.53 15.51 -15.97
C TYR A 250 -13.96 15.15 -16.42
N ALA A 251 -14.27 13.86 -16.51
CA ALA A 251 -15.59 13.38 -16.90
C ALA A 251 -16.66 13.62 -15.82
N HIS A 252 -16.27 13.67 -14.54
CA HIS A 252 -17.19 13.75 -13.40
C HIS A 252 -17.19 15.12 -12.69
N ASP A 253 -16.27 16.03 -13.02
CA ASP A 253 -16.29 17.44 -12.62
C ASP A 253 -17.36 18.20 -13.44
N THR A 254 -18.62 18.03 -13.02
CA THR A 254 -19.80 18.62 -13.65
C THR A 254 -20.01 20.08 -13.24
N LEU A 255 -19.60 20.45 -12.02
CA LEU A 255 -19.77 21.81 -11.51
C LEU A 255 -18.71 22.77 -12.07
N ARG A 256 -17.50 22.28 -12.40
CA ARG A 256 -16.39 23.05 -12.97
C ARG A 256 -16.14 24.35 -12.19
N LEU A 257 -16.07 24.21 -10.87
CA LEU A 257 -15.90 25.32 -9.95
C LEU A 257 -14.64 26.13 -10.32
N LYS A 258 -14.78 27.45 -10.38
CA LYS A 258 -13.69 28.36 -10.74
C LYS A 258 -13.04 28.92 -9.48
N ASN A 259 -11.72 28.95 -9.48
CA ASN A 259 -10.97 29.63 -8.43
C ASN A 259 -11.15 31.15 -8.57
N ASP A 260 -11.50 31.83 -7.48
CA ASP A 260 -11.61 33.30 -7.41
C ASP A 260 -10.39 33.95 -6.72
N GLY A 261 -9.36 33.15 -6.41
CA GLY A 261 -8.13 33.57 -5.74
C GLY A 261 -8.23 33.59 -4.21
N THR A 262 -9.39 33.22 -3.63
CA THR A 262 -9.53 33.08 -2.19
C THR A 262 -9.12 31.68 -1.72
N GLU A 263 -8.47 31.62 -0.54
CA GLU A 263 -8.13 30.35 0.11
C GLU A 263 -9.37 29.47 0.35
N TYR A 264 -10.53 30.09 0.56
CA TYR A 264 -11.80 29.38 0.73
C TYR A 264 -12.21 28.63 -0.54
N MET A 265 -12.18 29.29 -1.70
CA MET A 265 -12.54 28.64 -2.97
C MET A 265 -11.53 27.58 -3.38
N GLU A 266 -10.24 27.79 -3.11
CA GLU A 266 -9.21 26.75 -3.33
C GLU A 266 -9.50 25.50 -2.51
N LYS A 267 -9.78 25.66 -1.21
CA LYS A 267 -10.17 24.54 -0.33
C LYS A 267 -11.44 23.85 -0.81
N LEU A 268 -12.45 24.61 -1.22
CA LEU A 268 -13.72 24.06 -1.72
C LEU A 268 -13.51 23.23 -2.99
N ILE A 269 -12.75 23.75 -3.96
CA ILE A 269 -12.41 23.04 -5.20
C ILE A 269 -11.65 21.76 -4.89
N ASN A 270 -10.67 21.81 -3.99
CA ASN A 270 -9.89 20.63 -3.60
C ASN A 270 -10.76 19.56 -2.94
N ILE A 271 -11.65 19.94 -2.01
CA ILE A 271 -12.59 19.01 -1.37
C ILE A 271 -13.52 18.38 -2.41
N TYR A 272 -14.07 19.18 -3.32
CA TYR A 272 -14.97 18.70 -4.36
C TYR A 272 -14.30 17.71 -5.31
N LYS A 273 -13.14 18.07 -5.87
CA LYS A 273 -12.35 17.17 -6.72
C LYS A 273 -11.94 15.89 -5.99
N ARG A 274 -11.51 16.01 -4.73
CA ARG A 274 -11.12 14.84 -3.93
C ARG A 274 -12.30 13.92 -3.65
N THR A 275 -13.48 14.49 -3.42
CA THR A 275 -14.74 13.75 -3.24
C THR A 275 -15.05 12.92 -4.47
N ILE A 276 -15.05 13.53 -5.67
CA ILE A 276 -15.28 12.83 -6.95
C ILE A 276 -14.38 11.60 -7.06
N LEU A 277 -13.09 11.78 -6.79
CA LEU A 277 -12.11 10.72 -6.94
C LEU A 277 -12.14 9.68 -5.80
N PHE A 278 -12.78 9.99 -4.67
CA PHE A 278 -12.94 9.07 -3.55
C PHE A 278 -14.17 8.16 -3.70
N ILE A 279 -15.27 8.68 -4.26
CA ILE A 279 -16.53 7.94 -4.41
C ILE A 279 -16.37 6.54 -5.03
N PRO A 280 -15.57 6.31 -6.09
CA PRO A 280 -15.39 4.97 -6.67
C PRO A 280 -14.94 3.91 -5.67
N PHE A 281 -14.19 4.30 -4.63
CA PHE A 281 -13.71 3.36 -3.61
C PHE A 281 -14.80 2.92 -2.62
N LEU A 282 -16.02 3.47 -2.72
CA LEU A 282 -17.16 3.05 -1.92
C LEU A 282 -18.10 2.12 -2.67
N VAL A 283 -17.98 2.03 -4.00
CA VAL A 283 -18.94 1.33 -4.87
C VAL A 283 -18.45 -0.08 -5.15
N ASN A 284 -19.34 -1.05 -4.94
CA ASN A 284 -19.17 -2.41 -5.41
C ASN A 284 -19.82 -2.54 -6.80
N GLU A 285 -19.02 -2.55 -7.86
CA GLU A 285 -19.50 -2.58 -9.24
C GLU A 285 -20.27 -3.86 -9.61
N GLU A 286 -20.03 -4.98 -8.93
CA GLU A 286 -20.74 -6.24 -9.19
C GLU A 286 -22.18 -6.22 -8.67
N THR A 287 -22.42 -5.53 -7.55
CA THR A 287 -23.71 -5.54 -6.83
C THR A 287 -24.41 -4.18 -6.81
N ALA A 288 -23.73 -3.13 -7.27
CA ALA A 288 -24.09 -1.72 -7.09
C ALA A 288 -24.22 -1.30 -5.60
N GLY A 289 -23.75 -2.14 -4.67
CA GLY A 289 -23.73 -1.83 -3.24
C GLY A 289 -22.77 -0.69 -2.94
N ILE A 290 -23.15 0.21 -2.03
CA ILE A 290 -22.32 1.34 -1.63
C ILE A 290 -21.97 1.20 -0.16
N SER A 291 -20.69 1.03 0.15
CA SER A 291 -20.23 1.04 1.53
C SER A 291 -20.42 2.43 2.13
N ALA A 292 -21.07 2.53 3.29
CA ALA A 292 -21.25 3.83 3.95
C ALA A 292 -19.94 4.43 4.47
N THR A 293 -18.94 3.60 4.78
CA THR A 293 -17.56 4.04 5.02
C THR A 293 -16.57 2.90 4.81
N LEU A 294 -15.30 3.25 4.66
CA LEU A 294 -14.15 2.33 4.65
C LEU A 294 -13.43 2.30 6.01
N GLU A 295 -14.05 2.84 7.04
CA GLU A 295 -13.60 2.76 8.42
C GLU A 295 -13.97 1.42 9.06
N VAL A 296 -13.00 0.84 9.75
CA VAL A 296 -13.19 -0.34 10.58
C VAL A 296 -12.74 0.01 11.98
N ASP A 297 -13.67 0.00 12.92
CA ASP A 297 -13.34 -0.12 14.32
C ASP A 297 -13.17 -1.62 14.62
N GLU A 298 -11.91 -2.07 14.65
CA GLU A 298 -11.59 -3.50 14.77
C GLU A 298 -12.15 -4.09 16.06
N GLU A 299 -12.13 -3.33 17.15
CA GLU A 299 -12.57 -3.78 18.48
C GLU A 299 -13.98 -3.31 18.85
N ARG A 300 -14.62 -2.49 18.00
CA ARG A 300 -15.90 -1.82 18.30
C ARG A 300 -15.83 -0.99 19.58
N ASP A 301 -14.67 -0.35 19.80
CA ASP A 301 -14.43 0.51 20.95
C ASP A 301 -15.31 1.78 20.89
N GLU A 302 -15.53 2.32 19.69
CA GLU A 302 -16.15 3.62 19.41
C GLU A 302 -17.29 3.55 18.35
N SER A 303 -17.30 2.55 17.47
CA SER A 303 -18.34 2.39 16.43
C SER A 303 -18.76 0.93 16.17
N GLY A 304 -19.98 0.75 15.66
CA GLY A 304 -20.53 -0.55 15.28
C GLY A 304 -19.95 -1.14 13.99
N ARG A 305 -18.95 -0.49 13.37
CA ARG A 305 -18.52 -0.63 11.97
C ARG A 305 -19.59 -0.20 10.98
N TYR A 306 -19.17 0.42 9.87
CA TYR A 306 -20.07 1.03 8.88
C TYR A 306 -19.74 0.58 7.44
N SER A 307 -18.97 -0.50 7.29
CA SER A 307 -18.65 -1.13 6.00
C SER A 307 -19.82 -1.98 5.47
N TYR A 308 -21.02 -1.38 5.42
CA TYR A 308 -22.25 -2.00 4.93
C TYR A 308 -22.97 -1.04 3.99
N CYS A 309 -23.81 -1.59 3.12
CA CYS A 309 -24.71 -0.80 2.30
C CYS A 309 -25.99 -0.43 3.05
N TRP A 310 -26.10 0.85 3.45
CA TRP A 310 -27.37 1.42 3.89
C TRP A 310 -28.11 2.06 2.72
N PRO A 311 -29.40 1.73 2.49
CA PRO A 311 -30.18 2.32 1.39
C PRO A 311 -30.23 3.85 1.42
N ARG A 312 -30.24 4.46 2.62
CA ARG A 312 -30.22 5.92 2.80
C ARG A 312 -28.96 6.54 2.19
N ASP A 313 -27.81 5.97 2.49
CA ASP A 313 -26.50 6.45 2.04
C ASP A 313 -26.33 6.23 0.53
N ALA A 314 -26.79 5.08 0.03
CA ALA A 314 -26.76 4.77 -1.40
C ALA A 314 -27.62 5.73 -2.25
N ILE A 315 -28.82 6.11 -1.78
CA ILE A 315 -29.70 7.05 -2.50
C ILE A 315 -29.02 8.42 -2.69
N MET A 316 -28.30 8.92 -1.67
CA MET A 316 -27.62 10.21 -1.74
C MET A 316 -26.46 10.25 -2.75
N MET A 317 -25.91 9.09 -3.10
CA MET A 317 -24.78 8.96 -4.03
C MET A 317 -25.24 8.80 -5.49
N TYR A 318 -26.41 8.19 -5.72
CA TYR A 318 -26.97 7.97 -7.06
C TYR A 318 -27.93 9.07 -7.55
N SER A 319 -28.41 9.95 -6.65
CA SER A 319 -29.35 11.04 -6.97
C SER A 319 -28.66 12.27 -7.53
#